data_AF-A0A7S3U672-F1
#
_entry.id   AF-A0A7S3U672-F1
#
_cell.length_a   1.000
_cell.length_b   1.000
_cell.length_c   1.000
_cell.angle_alpha   90.00
_cell.angle_beta   90.00
_cell.angle_gamma   90.00
#
_symmetry.space_group_name_H-M   'P 1'
#
loop_
_entity.id
_entity.type
_entity.pdbx_description
1 polymer ?
#
loop_
_entity_poly.entity_id
_entity_poly.type
_entity_poly.pdbx_seq_one_letter_code
_entity_poly.pdbx_strand_id
1 'polypeptide(L)'
;AEKPFNCQSKYTTLVESWSVEKKEWCCKNEGLGCETTTTFAPYDCLAGYGNWEAGWSVEKKAWCCEHEGRACHFDCHAGYFNWINGWSTAKQAWCCRHENRGCQRLPHDCLSDLEDWN
;
A
#
# COMPACT_ATOMS: atom_id res chain seq x y z
N ALA A 1 -1.87 -14.27 41.78
CA ALA A 1 -3.09 -13.72 41.18
C ALA A 1 -3.58 -14.72 40.14
N GLU A 2 -4.69 -15.40 40.41
CA GLU A 2 -5.29 -16.30 39.42
C GLU A 2 -5.84 -15.45 38.28
N LYS A 3 -5.43 -15.75 37.04
CA LYS A 3 -5.94 -15.05 35.86
C LYS A 3 -7.39 -15.51 35.63
N PRO A 4 -8.36 -14.60 35.41
CA PRO A 4 -9.77 -14.95 35.27
C PRO A 4 -10.08 -15.77 34.01
N PHE A 5 -9.21 -15.65 32.99
CA PHE A 5 -9.36 -16.37 31.73
C PHE A 5 -8.05 -17.07 31.35
N ASN A 6 -8.16 -18.34 30.95
CA ASN A 6 -7.05 -19.10 30.37
C ASN A 6 -7.06 -18.96 28.85
N CYS A 7 -6.01 -18.35 28.29
CA CYS A 7 -5.84 -18.08 26.87
C CYS A 7 -5.08 -19.20 26.12
N GLN A 8 -4.56 -20.21 26.81
CA GLN A 8 -3.79 -21.33 26.26
C GLN A 8 -4.73 -22.49 25.85
N SER A 9 -5.55 -22.27 24.82
CA SER A 9 -6.16 -23.40 24.11
C SER A 9 -5.17 -23.90 23.06
N LYS A 10 -4.69 -25.15 23.21
CA LYS A 10 -3.70 -25.77 22.31
C LYS A 10 -4.17 -25.96 20.85
N TYR A 11 -5.39 -25.54 20.52
CA TYR A 11 -5.94 -25.62 19.18
C TYR A 11 -6.55 -24.27 18.79
N THR A 12 -6.01 -23.67 17.73
CA THR A 12 -6.38 -22.37 17.15
C THR A 12 -7.85 -22.33 16.70
N THR A 13 -8.43 -23.49 16.39
CA THR A 13 -9.85 -23.66 16.01
C THR A 13 -10.82 -23.42 17.16
N LEU A 14 -10.37 -23.42 18.42
CA LEU A 14 -11.23 -23.20 19.58
C LEU A 14 -11.53 -21.71 19.85
N VAL A 15 -10.85 -20.79 19.18
CA VAL A 15 -11.06 -19.34 19.34
C VAL A 15 -12.48 -18.95 18.92
N GLU A 16 -13.07 -19.65 17.94
CA GLU A 16 -14.45 -19.40 17.50
C GLU A 16 -15.48 -19.66 18.62
N SER A 17 -15.20 -20.60 19.51
CA SER A 17 -16.07 -20.96 20.64
C SER A 17 -15.75 -20.20 21.93
N TRP A 18 -14.85 -19.22 21.91
CA TRP A 18 -14.63 -18.34 23.06
C TRP A 18 -15.76 -17.33 23.20
N SER A 19 -16.17 -17.06 24.43
CA SER A 19 -17.04 -15.91 24.71
C SER A 19 -16.36 -14.62 24.29
N VAL A 20 -17.14 -13.62 23.87
CA VAL A 20 -16.64 -12.29 23.46
C VAL A 20 -15.69 -11.71 24.51
N GLU A 21 -16.08 -11.80 25.78
CA GLU A 21 -15.29 -11.32 26.93
C GLU A 21 -13.93 -12.03 27.05
N LYS A 22 -13.90 -13.35 26.81
CA LYS A 22 -12.66 -14.13 26.83
C LYS A 22 -11.76 -13.76 25.66
N LYS A 23 -12.33 -13.54 24.45
CA LYS A 23 -11.58 -13.07 23.28
C LYS A 23 -10.96 -11.70 23.53
N GLU A 24 -11.75 -10.74 24.03
CA GLU A 24 -11.27 -9.38 24.32
C GLU A 24 -10.17 -9.38 25.37
N TRP A 25 -10.36 -10.11 26.48
CA TRP A 25 -9.37 -10.15 27.56
C TRP A 25 -8.07 -10.81 27.10
N CYS A 26 -8.16 -11.96 26.43
CA CYS A 26 -6.98 -12.67 25.92
C CYS A 26 -6.27 -11.94 24.79
N CYS A 27 -7.00 -11.24 23.94
CA CYS A 27 -6.42 -10.38 22.90
C CYS A 27 -5.68 -9.20 23.54
N LYS A 28 -6.28 -8.53 24.53
CA LYS A 28 -5.71 -7.36 25.21
C LYS A 28 -4.49 -7.68 26.08
N ASN A 29 -4.51 -8.81 26.79
CA ASN A 29 -3.48 -9.13 27.78
C ASN A 29 -2.41 -10.12 27.27
N GLU A 30 -2.76 -11.04 26.37
CA GLU A 30 -1.86 -12.11 25.93
C GLU A 30 -1.67 -12.14 24.40
N GLY A 31 -2.38 -11.29 23.64
CA GLY A 31 -2.33 -11.27 22.18
C GLY A 31 -2.87 -12.54 21.49
N LEU A 32 -3.63 -13.36 22.22
CA LEU A 32 -4.15 -14.65 21.74
C LEU A 32 -5.65 -14.55 21.48
N GLY A 33 -6.10 -15.13 20.36
CA GLY A 33 -7.53 -15.19 20.01
C GLY A 33 -8.15 -13.87 19.56
N CYS A 34 -7.34 -12.88 19.20
CA CYS A 34 -7.83 -11.72 18.44
C CYS A 34 -8.44 -12.22 17.13
N GLU A 35 -9.59 -11.68 16.73
CA GLU A 35 -10.10 -11.93 15.39
C GLU A 35 -9.12 -11.32 14.39
N THR A 36 -8.27 -12.16 13.78
CA THR A 36 -7.61 -11.80 12.53
C THR A 36 -8.71 -11.70 11.51
N THR A 37 -9.30 -10.52 11.38
CA THR A 37 -10.02 -10.13 10.17
C THR A 37 -9.00 -10.24 9.06
N THR A 38 -8.95 -11.39 8.41
CA THR A 38 -8.27 -11.53 7.14
C THR A 38 -9.15 -10.74 6.18
N THR A 39 -8.96 -9.44 6.15
CA THR A 39 -9.49 -8.60 5.09
C THR A 39 -8.71 -9.04 3.87
N PHE A 40 -9.21 -10.09 3.21
CA PHE A 40 -8.67 -10.51 1.93
C PHE A 40 -8.67 -9.26 1.06
N ALA A 41 -7.48 -8.87 0.60
CA ALA A 41 -7.36 -7.84 -0.42
C ALA A 41 -8.36 -8.21 -1.53
N PRO A 42 -9.31 -7.33 -1.87
CA PRO A 42 -10.35 -7.64 -2.86
C PRO A 42 -9.74 -7.94 -4.24
N TYR A 43 -8.47 -7.55 -4.45
CA TYR A 43 -7.74 -7.77 -5.68
C TYR A 43 -6.33 -8.30 -5.39
N ASP A 44 -5.93 -9.35 -6.12
CA ASP A 44 -4.55 -9.83 -6.17
C ASP A 44 -3.76 -9.06 -7.25
N CYS A 45 -2.83 -8.21 -6.83
CA CYS A 45 -2.02 -7.38 -7.71
C CYS A 45 -0.87 -8.11 -8.42
N LEU A 46 -0.65 -9.39 -8.16
CA LEU A 46 0.30 -10.23 -8.88
C LEU A 46 -0.41 -11.07 -9.95
N ALA A 47 -1.67 -11.43 -9.71
CA ALA A 47 -2.48 -12.19 -10.66
C ALA A 47 -2.64 -11.47 -12.00
N GLY A 48 -2.01 -12.02 -13.05
CA GLY A 48 -2.05 -11.47 -14.40
C GLY A 48 -1.25 -10.19 -14.57
N TYR A 49 -0.30 -9.89 -13.68
CA TYR A 49 0.50 -8.67 -13.76
C TYR A 49 1.22 -8.52 -15.10
N GLY A 50 1.70 -9.59 -15.73
CA GLY A 50 2.40 -9.52 -17.02
C GLY A 50 1.60 -8.91 -18.18
N ASN A 51 0.27 -8.86 -18.07
CA ASN A 51 -0.63 -8.20 -19.04
C ASN A 51 -1.64 -7.30 -18.31
N TRP A 52 -1.24 -6.68 -17.20
CA TRP A 52 -2.15 -5.90 -16.35
C TRP A 52 -2.83 -4.76 -17.13
N GLU A 53 -2.13 -4.16 -18.09
CA GLU A 53 -2.61 -3.01 -18.84
C GLU A 53 -3.84 -3.34 -19.70
N ALA A 54 -3.87 -4.49 -20.36
CA ALA A 54 -5.05 -4.92 -21.12
C ALA A 54 -5.98 -5.84 -20.32
N GLY A 55 -5.42 -6.59 -19.36
CA GLY A 55 -6.12 -7.69 -18.68
C GLY A 55 -6.79 -7.32 -17.35
N TRP A 56 -6.44 -6.19 -16.74
CA TRP A 56 -7.06 -5.77 -15.48
C TRP A 56 -8.21 -4.79 -15.69
N SER A 57 -9.24 -4.91 -14.85
CA SER A 57 -10.30 -3.91 -14.75
C SER A 57 -9.75 -2.59 -14.19
N VAL A 58 -10.48 -1.50 -14.41
CA VAL A 58 -10.09 -0.16 -13.95
C VAL A 58 -10.00 -0.12 -12.43
N GLU A 59 -10.91 -0.81 -11.74
CA GLU A 59 -10.98 -0.88 -10.28
C GLU A 59 -9.78 -1.65 -9.71
N LYS A 60 -9.42 -2.78 -10.32
CA LYS A 60 -8.25 -3.56 -9.92
C LYS A 60 -6.96 -2.74 -10.08
N LYS A 61 -6.81 -2.01 -11.17
CA LYS A 61 -5.65 -1.12 -11.39
C LYS A 61 -5.59 0.00 -10.35
N ALA A 62 -6.72 0.66 -10.09
CA ALA A 62 -6.80 1.73 -9.10
C ALA A 62 -6.45 1.22 -7.69
N TRP A 63 -7.06 0.11 -7.27
CA TRP A 63 -6.82 -0.47 -5.95
C TRP A 63 -5.36 -0.92 -5.78
N CYS A 64 -4.81 -1.61 -6.78
CA CYS A 64 -3.42 -2.05 -6.76
C CYS A 64 -2.43 -0.89 -6.82
N CYS A 65 -2.79 0.20 -7.49
CA CYS A 65 -1.96 1.40 -7.54
C CYS A 65 -1.95 2.11 -6.17
N GLU A 66 -3.10 2.19 -5.49
CA GLU A 66 -3.24 2.86 -4.20
C GLU A 66 -2.64 2.06 -3.04
N HIS A 67 -2.89 0.75 -2.98
CA HIS A 67 -2.49 -0.09 -1.85
C HIS A 67 -1.12 -0.75 -2.03
N GLU A 68 -0.74 -1.11 -3.26
CA GLU A 68 0.50 -1.83 -3.55
C GLU A 68 1.48 -1.07 -4.46
N GLY A 69 1.10 0.10 -4.98
CA GLY A 69 1.92 0.88 -5.91
C GLY A 69 2.15 0.19 -7.26
N ARG A 70 1.28 -0.75 -7.64
CA ARG A 70 1.39 -1.57 -8.85
C ARG A 70 0.35 -1.15 -9.89
N ALA A 71 0.66 -1.36 -11.17
CA ALA A 71 -0.29 -1.17 -12.27
C ALA A 71 -0.91 0.25 -12.34
N CYS A 72 -0.16 1.26 -11.90
CA CYS A 72 -0.55 2.63 -12.09
C CYS A 72 -0.41 3.02 -13.56
N HIS A 73 -1.53 3.15 -14.28
CA HIS A 73 -1.55 3.74 -15.60
C HIS A 73 -1.75 5.25 -15.45
N PHE A 74 -0.75 6.02 -15.84
CA PHE A 74 -0.82 7.47 -15.78
C PHE A 74 -0.80 8.05 -17.18
N ASP A 75 -1.88 8.72 -17.59
CA ASP A 75 -1.90 9.51 -18.81
C ASP A 75 -1.00 10.76 -18.62
N CYS A 76 0.18 10.74 -19.24
CA CYS A 76 1.18 11.80 -19.15
C CYS A 76 0.83 13.07 -19.97
N HIS A 77 -0.31 13.08 -20.65
CA HIS A 77 -0.84 14.27 -21.33
C HIS A 77 -1.96 14.93 -20.52
N ALA A 78 -2.74 14.14 -19.78
CA ALA A 78 -3.84 14.64 -18.96
C ALA A 78 -3.35 15.64 -17.89
N GLY A 79 -3.75 16.90 -18.03
CA GLY A 79 -3.37 17.98 -17.11
C GLY A 79 -1.90 18.39 -17.21
N TYR A 80 -1.21 18.09 -18.31
CA TYR A 80 0.22 18.38 -18.46
C TYR A 80 0.56 19.88 -18.29
N PHE A 81 -0.31 20.80 -18.69
CA PHE A 81 -0.05 22.25 -18.61
C PHE A 81 0.23 22.76 -17.17
N ASN A 82 -0.30 22.09 -16.15
CA ASN A 82 -0.06 22.40 -14.73
C ASN A 82 0.40 21.15 -14.00
N TRP A 83 1.21 20.31 -14.66
CA TRP A 83 1.61 19.00 -14.13
C TRP A 83 2.29 19.09 -12.76
N ILE A 84 3.06 20.15 -12.48
CA ILE A 84 3.79 20.33 -11.21
C ILE A 84 2.85 20.32 -10.01
N ASN A 85 1.71 21.02 -10.10
CA ASN A 85 0.74 21.12 -9.00
C ASN A 85 -0.44 20.14 -9.18
N GLY A 86 -0.73 19.74 -10.41
CA GLY A 86 -1.90 18.93 -10.75
C GLY A 86 -1.64 17.43 -10.80
N TRP A 87 -0.39 16.98 -10.92
CA TRP A 87 -0.05 15.56 -10.89
C TRP A 87 0.40 15.13 -9.50
N SER A 88 -0.01 13.94 -9.09
CA SER A 88 0.57 13.27 -7.92
C SER A 88 2.05 12.96 -8.16
N THR A 89 2.82 12.84 -7.07
CA THR A 89 4.24 12.46 -7.12
C THR A 89 4.47 11.14 -7.87
N ALA A 90 3.56 10.17 -7.73
CA ALA A 90 3.58 8.91 -8.47
C ALA A 90 3.43 9.11 -9.98
N LYS A 91 2.50 9.98 -10.40
CA LYS A 91 2.29 10.32 -11.81
C LYS A 91 3.50 11.04 -12.40
N GLN A 92 4.07 12.01 -11.67
CA GLN A 92 5.31 12.71 -12.08
C GLN A 92 6.47 11.73 -12.27
N ALA A 93 6.73 10.86 -11.29
CA ALA A 93 7.82 9.90 -11.35
C ALA A 93 7.63 8.86 -12.47
N TRP A 94 6.41 8.36 -12.67
CA TRP A 94 6.11 7.37 -13.70
C TRP A 94 6.25 7.97 -15.10
N CYS A 95 5.62 9.12 -15.34
CA CYS A 95 5.69 9.83 -16.62
C CYS A 95 7.10 10.30 -16.94
N CYS A 96 7.89 10.66 -15.93
CA CYS A 96 9.29 11.00 -16.10
C CYS A 96 10.10 9.79 -16.59
N ARG A 97 9.90 8.61 -15.97
CA ARG A 97 10.64 7.38 -16.29
C ARG A 97 10.28 6.79 -17.66
N HIS A 98 9.01 6.82 -18.04
CA HIS A 98 8.52 6.12 -19.23
C HIS A 98 8.40 7.03 -20.46
N GLU A 99 8.00 8.29 -20.25
CA GLU A 99 7.70 9.22 -21.34
C GLU A 99 8.57 10.49 -21.33
N ASN A 100 9.51 10.63 -20.39
CA ASN A 100 10.32 11.84 -20.17
C ASN A 100 9.46 13.10 -19.97
N ARG A 101 8.27 12.96 -19.39
CA ARG A 101 7.32 14.05 -19.13
C ARG A 101 7.09 14.23 -17.63
N GLY A 102 7.05 15.47 -17.17
CA GLY A 102 6.80 15.76 -15.75
C GLY A 102 7.93 15.33 -14.82
N CYS A 103 9.16 15.26 -15.34
CA CYS A 103 10.34 15.20 -14.49
C CYS A 103 10.47 16.55 -13.78
N GLN A 104 10.32 16.57 -12.46
CA GLN A 104 11.03 17.58 -11.69
C GLN A 104 12.51 17.27 -11.88
N ARG A 105 13.14 17.96 -12.83
CA ARG A 105 14.52 18.33 -12.56
C ARG A 105 14.41 19.13 -11.27
N LEU A 106 14.88 18.56 -10.15
CA LEU A 106 15.50 19.41 -9.14
C LEU A 106 16.30 20.43 -9.93
N PRO A 107 16.11 21.74 -9.69
CA PRO A 107 16.89 22.74 -10.41
C PRO A 107 18.29 22.20 -10.37
N HIS A 108 18.87 22.00 -11.56
CA HIS A 108 20.26 21.61 -11.67
C HIS A 108 20.95 22.85 -11.13
N ASP A 109 21.12 22.84 -9.82
CA ASP A 109 21.64 23.95 -9.09
C ASP A 109 23.12 23.82 -9.34
N CYS A 110 23.60 24.61 -10.29
CA CYS A 110 25.01 24.85 -10.46
C CYS A 110 25.66 25.42 -9.18
N LEU A 111 24.89 25.63 -8.10
CA LEU A 111 25.36 26.03 -6.78
C LEU A 111 25.44 24.87 -5.77
N SER A 112 24.94 23.66 -6.04
CA SER A 112 25.19 22.52 -5.12
C SER A 112 26.59 21.92 -5.28
N ASP A 113 27.28 22.22 -6.38
CA ASP A 113 28.70 21.86 -6.57
C ASP A 113 29.67 22.86 -5.91
N LEU A 114 29.15 23.91 -5.24
CA LEU A 114 29.98 24.95 -4.61
C LEU A 114 30.37 24.62 -3.15
N GLU A 115 29.76 23.60 -2.52
CA GLU A 115 30.13 23.16 -1.16
C GLU A 115 31.15 22.00 -1.14
N ASP A 116 31.50 21.43 -2.30
CA ASP A 116 32.57 20.42 -2.43
C ASP A 116 33.97 21.03 -2.68
N TRP A 117 34.10 22.37 -2.68
CA TRP A 117 35.37 23.10 -2.82
C TRP A 117 35.62 24.09 -1.67
N ASN A 118 35.45 23.66 -0.41
CA ASN A 118 36.10 24.31 0.73
C ASN A 118 36.61 23.29 1.76
#